data_AF-A0A2H3B6X4-F1
#
_entry.id   AF-A0A2H3B6X4-F1
#
_cell.length_a   1.000
_cell.length_b   1.000
_cell.length_c   1.000
_cell.angle_alpha   90.00
_cell.angle_beta   90.00
_cell.angle_gamma   90.00
#
_symmetry.space_group_name_H-M   'P 1'
#
loop_
_entity.id
_entity.type
_entity.pdbx_description
1 polymer ?
#
loop_
_entity_poly.entity_id
_entity_poly.type
_entity_poly.pdbx_seq_one_letter_code
_entity_poly.pdbx_strand_id
1 'polypeptide(L)'
;MARPPKYKTQEERQQALRDKSKHYYYKHRLDISDRRKHAYRVQHGSQHHESTTVTSEMHVDPVSQSNKRPTVKYSTRLKRVRNTNQYEVLPISVTVPSPPPRPDPFPKFSAEGRAIVQEFEDFLVGKTPSSYVKSLLGQYFKNKSRRQGQISIFVEPLDDLYRMRKAYASITAVALEADGPSDRQKELETLGKPIEQLVSWLEDIWRAAIDGPYHLRITYNRRKLAWQRESN
;
A
#
# COMPACT_ATOMS: atom_id res chain seq x y z
N MET A 1 14.50 -8.36 53.72
CA MET A 1 13.80 -7.06 53.56
C MET A 1 13.67 -6.73 52.07
N ALA A 2 12.49 -6.89 51.47
CA ALA A 2 12.29 -6.60 50.04
C ALA A 2 12.16 -5.10 49.79
N ARG A 3 12.72 -4.59 48.68
CA ARG A 3 12.57 -3.17 48.29
C ARG A 3 11.10 -2.88 47.96
N PRO A 4 10.51 -1.80 48.50
CA PRO A 4 9.14 -1.45 48.19
C PRO A 4 8.98 -1.09 46.70
N PRO A 5 7.81 -1.36 46.12
CA PRO A 5 7.52 -1.06 44.73
C PRO A 5 7.57 0.46 44.48
N LYS A 6 8.12 0.84 43.31
CA LYS A 6 8.34 2.23 42.91
C LYS A 6 7.05 3.03 42.66
N TYR A 7 5.95 2.35 42.35
CA TYR A 7 4.63 2.95 42.15
C TYR A 7 3.62 2.14 42.96
N LYS A 8 2.69 2.82 43.62
CA LYS A 8 1.67 2.22 44.48
C LYS A 8 0.44 1.80 43.68
N THR A 9 0.17 2.48 42.57
CA THR A 9 -0.99 2.20 41.71
C THR A 9 -0.60 2.13 40.22
N GLN A 10 -1.45 1.49 39.42
CA GLN A 10 -1.26 1.41 37.96
C GLN A 10 -1.39 2.79 37.29
N GLU A 11 -2.27 3.65 37.78
CA GLU A 11 -2.44 5.02 37.28
C GLU A 11 -1.18 5.86 37.51
N GLU A 12 -0.56 5.75 38.69
CA GLU A 12 0.70 6.45 39.02
C GLU A 12 1.82 6.02 38.06
N ARG A 13 1.89 4.72 37.73
CA ARG A 13 2.85 4.21 36.73
C ARG A 13 2.58 4.79 35.34
N GLN A 14 1.33 4.87 34.91
CA GLN A 14 0.98 5.43 33.61
C GLN A 14 1.28 6.93 33.54
N GLN A 15 0.97 7.67 34.61
CA GLN A 15 1.27 9.09 34.71
C GLN A 15 2.78 9.35 34.65
N ALA A 16 3.58 8.59 35.41
CA ALA A 16 5.03 8.69 35.38
C ALA A 16 5.63 8.37 34.00
N LEU A 17 5.02 7.48 33.21
CA LEU A 17 5.43 7.23 31.82
C LEU A 17 5.08 8.41 30.91
N ARG A 18 3.88 8.99 31.03
CA ARG A 18 3.48 10.18 30.27
C ARG A 18 4.43 11.35 30.53
N ASP A 19 4.77 11.59 31.79
CA ASP A 19 5.66 12.68 32.18
C ASP A 19 7.10 12.47 31.68
N LYS A 20 7.61 11.23 31.73
CA LYS A 20 8.91 10.89 31.15
C LYS A 20 8.94 11.09 29.64
N SER A 21 7.92 10.62 28.92
CA SER A 21 7.81 10.80 27.47
C SER A 21 7.72 12.29 27.10
N LYS A 22 6.95 13.07 27.87
CA LYS A 22 6.85 14.53 27.71
C LYS A 22 8.22 15.19 27.91
N HIS A 23 8.93 14.87 28.99
CA HIS A 23 10.25 15.41 29.27
C HIS A 23 11.28 15.04 28.18
N TYR A 24 11.27 13.78 27.74
CA TYR A 24 12.11 13.32 26.64
C TYR A 24 11.84 14.10 25.34
N TYR A 25 10.57 14.27 24.98
CA TYR A 25 10.20 15.04 23.80
C TYR A 25 10.67 16.50 23.90
N TYR A 26 10.46 17.15 25.05
CA TYR A 26 10.94 18.53 25.25
C TYR A 26 12.46 18.65 25.13
N LYS A 27 13.20 17.69 25.69
CA LYS A 27 14.66 17.65 25.61
C LYS A 27 15.18 17.47 24.19
N HIS A 28 14.50 16.67 23.37
CA HIS A 28 14.97 16.26 22.04
C HIS A 28 14.16 16.85 20.86
N ARG A 29 13.27 17.82 21.11
CA ARG A 29 12.37 18.34 20.07
C ARG A 29 13.11 18.94 18.88
N LEU A 30 14.27 19.57 19.11
CA LEU A 30 15.09 20.16 18.06
C LEU A 30 15.75 19.06 17.21
N ASP A 31 16.41 18.08 17.83
CA ASP A 31 17.00 16.93 17.14
C ASP A 31 15.97 16.12 16.32
N ILE A 32 14.75 15.98 16.85
CA ILE A 32 13.64 15.31 16.15
C ILE A 32 13.21 16.15 14.94
N SER A 33 13.10 17.46 15.10
CA SER A 33 12.75 18.41 14.02
C SER A 33 13.81 18.41 12.92
N ASP A 34 15.09 18.46 13.28
CA ASP A 34 16.20 18.50 12.32
C ASP A 34 16.32 17.19 11.55
N ARG A 35 16.12 16.04 12.22
CA ARG A 35 16.03 14.75 11.53
C ARG A 35 14.85 14.69 10.55
N ARG A 36 13.69 15.24 10.92
CA ARG A 36 12.53 15.33 10.00
C ARG A 36 12.82 16.23 8.81
N LYS A 37 13.41 17.41 9.03
CA LYS A 37 13.82 18.32 7.94
C LYS A 37 14.83 17.66 7.01
N HIS A 38 15.81 16.95 7.55
CA HIS A 38 16.80 16.23 6.76
C HIS A 38 16.14 15.11 5.93
N ALA A 39 15.30 14.27 6.54
CA ALA A 39 14.57 13.23 5.82
C ALA A 39 13.69 13.81 4.70
N TYR A 40 13.02 14.93 4.97
CA TYR A 40 12.22 15.63 3.96
C TYR A 40 13.08 16.16 2.80
N ARG A 41 14.25 16.75 3.09
CA ARG A 41 15.21 17.18 2.06
C ARG A 41 15.78 16.02 1.27
N VAL A 42 16.02 14.87 1.87
CA VAL A 42 16.48 13.66 1.14
C VAL A 42 15.38 13.15 0.22
N GLN A 43 14.12 13.17 0.67
CA GLN A 43 12.98 12.68 -0.11
C GLN A 43 12.52 13.64 -1.21
N HIS A 44 12.72 14.96 -1.03
CA HIS A 44 12.19 15.99 -1.94
C HIS A 44 13.24 16.95 -2.53
N GLY A 45 14.51 16.86 -2.12
CA GLY A 45 15.57 17.81 -2.49
C GLY A 45 16.34 17.50 -3.78
N SER A 46 16.00 16.45 -4.52
CA SER A 46 16.63 16.14 -5.81
C SER A 46 16.03 16.89 -7.01
N GLN A 47 15.23 17.93 -6.80
CA GLN A 47 14.65 18.71 -7.93
C GLN A 47 14.90 20.22 -7.93
N HIS A 48 15.58 20.81 -6.94
CA HIS A 48 15.87 22.24 -7.02
C HIS A 48 17.23 22.61 -6.45
N HIS A 49 18.22 22.65 -7.34
CA HIS A 49 19.31 23.59 -7.28
C HIS A 49 19.59 24.10 -8.69
N GLU A 50 18.90 25.17 -9.07
CA GLU A 50 19.49 26.36 -9.70
C GLU A 50 18.42 27.42 -9.90
N SER A 51 18.74 28.65 -9.49
CA SER A 51 18.15 29.95 -9.85
C SER A 51 17.66 30.77 -8.65
N THR A 52 18.61 31.49 -8.08
CA THR A 52 18.68 32.96 -8.05
C THR A 52 17.37 33.74 -7.84
N THR A 53 17.36 34.44 -6.71
CA THR A 53 16.85 35.79 -6.42
C THR A 53 16.44 36.62 -7.66
N VAL A 54 15.23 37.20 -7.66
CA VAL A 54 14.92 38.64 -7.78
C VAL A 54 13.40 38.86 -7.68
N THR A 55 13.08 39.90 -6.93
CA THR A 55 11.82 40.58 -6.59
C THR A 55 10.94 41.06 -7.74
N SER A 56 9.65 41.29 -7.42
CA SER A 56 8.68 42.29 -7.93
C SER A 56 7.34 41.59 -8.27
N GLU A 57 6.32 41.72 -7.42
CA GLU A 57 5.16 42.63 -7.60
C GLU A 57 4.45 42.40 -8.96
N MET A 58 3.13 42.24 -9.11
CA MET A 58 1.99 42.63 -8.30
C MET A 58 0.73 42.01 -8.96
N HIS A 59 -0.24 41.62 -8.13
CA HIS A 59 -1.67 41.91 -8.33
C HIS A 59 -2.60 41.04 -9.22
N VAL A 60 -3.81 40.85 -8.64
CA VAL A 60 -5.15 40.51 -9.16
C VAL A 60 -5.55 39.04 -9.40
N ASP A 61 -6.01 38.39 -8.33
CA ASP A 61 -7.39 37.93 -8.03
C ASP A 61 -8.35 37.34 -9.10
N PRO A 62 -9.35 36.53 -8.66
CA PRO A 62 -9.69 35.23 -9.25
C PRO A 62 -11.02 35.22 -10.04
N VAL A 63 -11.35 34.12 -10.72
CA VAL A 63 -12.71 33.51 -10.73
C VAL A 63 -12.82 32.26 -11.64
N SER A 64 -13.48 31.25 -11.08
CA SER A 64 -14.22 30.09 -11.58
C SER A 64 -14.38 29.81 -13.08
N GLN A 65 -14.15 28.54 -13.49
CA GLN A 65 -14.90 27.82 -14.56
C GLN A 65 -14.95 26.32 -14.19
N SER A 66 -16.04 25.69 -13.72
CA SER A 66 -17.38 25.51 -14.33
C SER A 66 -17.35 24.86 -15.72
N ASN A 67 -17.71 23.57 -15.75
CA ASN A 67 -18.33 22.77 -16.82
C ASN A 67 -18.05 23.15 -18.27
N LYS A 68 -17.17 22.39 -18.95
CA LYS A 68 -17.03 22.42 -20.40
C LYS A 68 -17.98 21.40 -21.05
N ARG A 69 -19.12 21.89 -21.55
CA ARG A 69 -19.91 21.22 -22.60
C ARG A 69 -19.11 21.19 -23.91
N PRO A 70 -19.25 20.15 -24.75
CA PRO A 70 -18.58 20.09 -26.05
C PRO A 70 -19.16 21.14 -27.00
N THR A 71 -18.30 22.05 -27.48
CA THR A 71 -18.61 23.03 -28.52
C THR A 71 -18.58 22.36 -29.89
N VAL A 72 -19.75 22.21 -30.51
CA VAL A 72 -19.88 21.85 -31.93
C VAL A 72 -19.61 23.09 -32.77
N LYS A 73 -18.58 23.06 -33.61
CA LYS A 73 -18.27 24.13 -34.58
C LYS A 73 -18.96 23.81 -35.91
N TYR A 74 -19.88 24.66 -36.33
CA TYR A 74 -20.47 24.61 -37.67
C TYR A 74 -19.77 25.65 -38.56
N SER A 75 -19.21 25.23 -39.70
CA SER A 75 -18.75 26.16 -40.74
C SER A 75 -19.70 26.11 -41.93
N THR A 76 -20.32 27.23 -42.27
CA THR A 76 -21.19 27.36 -43.44
C THR A 76 -20.44 28.09 -44.57
N ARG A 77 -20.46 27.51 -45.77
CA ARG A 77 -19.88 28.11 -46.98
C ARG A 77 -21.02 28.48 -47.93
N LEU A 78 -21.36 29.76 -48.00
CA LEU A 78 -22.42 30.30 -48.87
C LEU A 78 -21.92 30.42 -50.32
N LYS A 79 -22.57 29.72 -51.25
CA LYS A 79 -22.50 30.02 -52.69
C LYS A 79 -23.79 30.74 -53.09
N ARG A 80 -23.63 31.90 -53.73
CA ARG A 80 -24.73 32.76 -54.19
C ARG A 80 -25.18 32.30 -55.59
N VAL A 81 -26.37 31.72 -55.68
CA VAL A 81 -27.07 31.45 -56.95
C VAL A 81 -28.16 32.52 -57.10
N ARG A 82 -28.26 33.13 -58.30
CA ARG A 82 -29.25 34.16 -58.59
C ARG A 82 -30.65 33.55 -58.62
N ASN A 83 -31.56 34.18 -57.88
CA ASN A 83 -33.01 34.25 -58.08
C ASN A 83 -33.81 32.93 -58.05
N THR A 84 -34.01 32.39 -56.83
CA THR A 84 -35.27 31.83 -56.30
C THR A 84 -35.07 31.54 -54.81
N ASN A 85 -35.99 31.99 -53.95
CA ASN A 85 -35.90 31.86 -52.49
C ASN A 85 -36.26 30.44 -52.02
N GLN A 86 -35.48 29.42 -52.40
CA GLN A 86 -35.57 28.09 -51.80
C GLN A 86 -34.14 27.56 -51.59
N TYR A 87 -33.73 27.48 -50.33
CA TYR A 87 -32.48 26.82 -49.93
C TYR A 87 -32.84 25.45 -49.38
N GLU A 88 -32.49 24.39 -50.10
CA GLU A 88 -32.44 23.05 -49.52
C GLU A 88 -31.14 22.91 -48.73
N VAL A 89 -31.27 22.90 -47.40
CA VAL A 89 -30.16 22.57 -46.50
C VAL A 89 -30.09 21.04 -46.44
N LEU A 90 -29.26 20.44 -47.30
CA LEU A 90 -28.93 19.03 -47.19
C LEU A 90 -27.98 18.83 -46.00
N PRO A 91 -28.39 18.12 -44.93
CA PRO A 91 -27.50 17.80 -43.81
C PRO A 91 -26.45 16.80 -44.30
N ILE A 92 -25.22 17.27 -44.50
CA ILE A 92 -24.08 16.40 -44.75
C ILE A 92 -23.70 15.81 -43.38
N SER A 93 -24.10 14.56 -43.13
CA SER A 93 -23.62 13.78 -42.00
C SER A 93 -22.14 13.47 -42.21
N VAL A 94 -21.28 14.27 -41.59
CA VAL A 94 -19.86 13.93 -41.44
C VAL A 94 -19.80 12.80 -40.42
N THR A 95 -19.74 11.56 -40.90
CA THR A 95 -19.42 10.40 -40.07
C THR A 95 -17.96 10.55 -39.64
N VAL A 96 -17.73 11.19 -38.50
CA VAL A 96 -16.42 11.18 -37.85
C VAL A 96 -16.13 9.72 -37.51
N PRO A 97 -15.04 9.12 -38.04
CA PRO A 97 -14.67 7.76 -37.67
C PRO A 97 -14.53 7.70 -36.16
N SER A 98 -15.29 6.82 -35.50
CA SER A 98 -15.12 6.59 -34.08
C SER A 98 -13.65 6.22 -33.84
N PRO A 99 -12.96 6.85 -32.87
CA PRO A 99 -11.62 6.42 -32.51
C PRO A 99 -11.65 4.93 -32.15
N PRO A 100 -10.57 4.18 -32.46
CA PRO A 100 -10.50 2.78 -32.12
C PRO A 100 -10.72 2.61 -30.61
N PRO A 101 -11.46 1.56 -30.19
CA PRO A 101 -11.68 1.30 -28.77
C PRO A 101 -10.34 1.14 -28.06
N ARG A 102 -10.22 1.73 -26.86
CA ARG A 102 -9.00 1.63 -26.06
C ARG A 102 -8.75 0.16 -25.71
N PRO A 103 -7.50 -0.33 -25.76
CA PRO A 103 -7.18 -1.68 -25.33
C PRO A 103 -7.62 -1.89 -23.88
N ASP A 104 -8.22 -3.04 -23.60
CA ASP A 104 -8.58 -3.45 -22.25
C ASP A 104 -7.30 -3.61 -21.42
N PRO A 105 -7.10 -2.84 -20.33
CA PRO A 105 -5.89 -2.93 -19.53
C PRO A 105 -5.89 -4.16 -18.61
N PHE A 106 -7.04 -4.82 -18.41
CA PHE A 106 -7.18 -5.87 -17.40
C PHE A 106 -6.28 -7.10 -17.58
N PRO A 107 -6.05 -7.62 -18.80
CA PRO A 107 -5.12 -8.74 -19.02
C PRO A 107 -3.72 -8.45 -18.47
N LYS A 108 -3.28 -7.18 -18.50
CA LYS A 108 -2.00 -6.77 -17.94
C LYS A 108 -1.98 -6.91 -16.40
N PHE A 109 -3.02 -6.42 -15.71
CA PHE A 109 -3.13 -6.55 -14.25
C PHE A 109 -3.18 -8.01 -13.82
N SER A 110 -3.91 -8.86 -14.56
CA SER A 110 -3.95 -10.30 -14.29
C SER A 110 -2.57 -10.95 -14.44
N ALA A 111 -1.82 -10.60 -15.49
CA ALA A 111 -0.47 -11.10 -15.70
C ALA A 111 0.50 -10.68 -14.58
N GLU A 112 0.47 -9.40 -14.18
CA GLU A 112 1.30 -8.88 -13.09
C GLU A 112 0.93 -9.50 -11.74
N GLY A 113 -0.37 -9.66 -11.45
CA GLY A 113 -0.85 -10.34 -10.24
C GLY A 113 -0.38 -11.80 -10.18
N ARG A 114 -0.50 -12.54 -11.30
CA ARG A 114 -0.01 -13.93 -11.39
C ARG A 114 1.50 -14.02 -11.22
N ALA A 115 2.27 -13.05 -11.71
CA ALA A 115 3.72 -13.03 -11.51
C ALA A 115 4.10 -12.92 -10.01
N ILE A 116 3.38 -12.10 -9.23
CA ILE A 116 3.60 -12.01 -7.79
C ILE A 116 3.17 -13.30 -7.08
N VAL A 117 2.06 -13.92 -7.49
CA VAL A 117 1.63 -15.21 -6.92
C VAL A 117 2.67 -16.29 -7.21
N GLN A 118 3.28 -16.29 -8.40
CA GLN A 118 4.37 -17.19 -8.72
C GLN A 118 5.60 -16.93 -7.84
N GLU A 119 6.00 -15.66 -7.64
CA GLU A 119 7.08 -15.29 -6.73
C GLU A 119 6.81 -15.79 -5.30
N PHE A 120 5.55 -15.72 -4.86
CA PHE A 120 5.12 -16.26 -3.57
C PHE A 120 5.23 -17.80 -3.52
N GLU A 121 4.82 -18.52 -4.56
CA GLU A 121 4.98 -19.98 -4.62
C GLU A 121 6.44 -20.41 -4.60
N ASP A 122 7.29 -19.68 -5.33
CA ASP A 122 8.74 -19.90 -5.36
C ASP A 122 9.36 -19.63 -3.98
N PHE A 123 8.90 -18.59 -3.29
CA PHE A 123 9.30 -18.26 -1.92
C PHE A 123 8.96 -19.37 -0.92
N LEU A 124 7.84 -20.08 -1.11
CA LEU A 124 7.49 -21.23 -0.28
C LEU A 124 8.34 -22.47 -0.59
N VAL A 125 9.10 -22.47 -1.69
CA VAL A 125 9.93 -23.59 -2.15
C VAL A 125 9.08 -24.86 -2.31
N GLY A 126 7.92 -24.72 -2.94
CA GLY A 126 6.97 -25.82 -3.18
C GLY A 126 6.25 -26.33 -1.93
N LYS A 127 6.34 -25.63 -0.78
CA LYS A 127 5.61 -25.99 0.44
C LYS A 127 4.24 -25.33 0.44
N THR A 128 3.26 -25.96 1.08
CA THR A 128 2.03 -25.27 1.45
C THR A 128 2.32 -24.21 2.53
N PRO A 129 1.52 -23.12 2.63
CA PRO A 129 1.72 -22.09 3.65
C PRO A 129 1.81 -22.67 5.08
N SER A 130 0.98 -23.65 5.41
CA SER A 130 1.00 -24.30 6.74
C SER A 130 2.25 -25.15 6.96
N SER A 131 2.75 -25.84 5.93
CA SER A 131 4.00 -26.59 5.98
C SER A 131 5.21 -25.64 6.12
N TYR A 132 5.18 -24.50 5.43
CA TYR A 132 6.19 -23.45 5.56
C TYR A 132 6.25 -22.88 6.98
N VAL A 133 5.09 -22.55 7.57
CA VAL A 133 5.00 -22.10 8.98
C VAL A 133 5.57 -23.14 9.94
N LYS A 134 5.21 -24.42 9.78
CA LYS A 134 5.77 -25.51 10.60
C LYS A 134 7.28 -25.63 10.45
N SER A 135 7.81 -25.45 9.24
CA SER A 135 9.24 -25.43 8.97
C SER A 135 9.93 -24.30 9.72
N LEU A 136 9.38 -23.07 9.72
CA LEU A 136 9.93 -21.94 10.47
C LEU A 136 9.90 -22.16 11.98
N LEU A 137 8.79 -22.63 12.53
CA LEU A 137 8.69 -23.00 13.94
C LEU A 137 9.72 -24.07 14.32
N GLY A 138 9.89 -25.07 13.45
CA GLY A 138 10.91 -26.10 13.61
C GLY A 138 12.32 -25.52 13.68
N GLN A 139 12.66 -24.56 12.81
CA GLN A 139 13.95 -23.86 12.85
C GLN A 139 14.11 -23.04 14.14
N TYR A 140 13.08 -22.31 14.57
CA TYR A 140 13.10 -21.47 15.76
C TYR A 140 13.32 -22.26 17.05
N PHE A 141 12.71 -23.45 17.16
CA PHE A 141 12.85 -24.33 18.32
C PHE A 141 14.03 -25.31 18.23
N LYS A 142 14.75 -25.37 17.10
CA LYS A 142 15.82 -26.37 16.91
C LYS A 142 17.00 -26.09 17.85
N ASN A 143 17.05 -26.87 18.93
CA ASN A 143 17.98 -26.76 20.07
C ASN A 143 19.48 -26.87 19.72
N LYS A 144 19.81 -27.32 18.50
CA LYS A 144 21.19 -27.47 18.01
C LYS A 144 21.61 -26.39 17.02
N SER A 145 20.72 -25.46 16.67
CA SER A 145 21.04 -24.40 15.72
C SER A 145 21.52 -23.16 16.47
N ARG A 146 22.51 -22.46 15.90
CA ARG A 146 22.91 -21.12 16.37
C ARG A 146 21.75 -20.10 16.30
N ARG A 147 20.67 -20.45 15.58
CA ARG A 147 19.49 -19.61 15.37
C ARG A 147 18.33 -19.90 16.33
N GLN A 148 18.53 -20.77 17.32
CA GLN A 148 17.48 -21.06 18.29
C GLN A 148 17.00 -19.79 18.98
N GLY A 149 15.69 -19.59 19.01
CA GLY A 149 15.09 -18.41 19.63
C GLY A 149 15.40 -17.08 18.93
N GLN A 150 16.05 -17.09 17.77
CA GLN A 150 16.30 -15.87 17.02
C GLN A 150 15.03 -15.42 16.31
N ILE A 151 14.59 -14.21 16.65
CA ILE A 151 13.40 -13.61 16.05
C ILE A 151 13.56 -13.35 14.55
N SER A 152 14.81 -13.21 14.07
CA SER A 152 15.14 -13.01 12.65
C SER A 152 14.61 -14.11 11.74
N ILE A 153 14.39 -15.33 12.28
CA ILE A 153 13.74 -16.44 11.57
C ILE A 153 12.35 -16.05 11.03
N PHE A 154 11.65 -15.14 11.71
CA PHE A 154 10.34 -14.66 11.27
C PHE A 154 10.41 -13.29 10.56
N VAL A 155 11.37 -12.43 10.95
CA VAL A 155 11.50 -11.09 10.38
C VAL A 155 11.88 -11.13 8.90
N GLU A 156 12.89 -11.93 8.52
CA GLU A 156 13.34 -12.03 7.12
C GLU A 156 12.19 -12.46 6.18
N PRO A 157 11.47 -13.57 6.45
CA PRO A 157 10.27 -13.94 5.69
C PRO A 157 9.17 -12.87 5.66
N LEU A 158 8.93 -12.17 6.77
CA LEU A 158 7.89 -11.15 6.86
C LEU A 158 8.21 -9.95 5.96
N ASP A 159 9.47 -9.52 5.87
CA ASP A 159 9.88 -8.41 5.01
C ASP A 159 9.61 -8.72 3.52
N ASP A 160 9.96 -9.93 3.07
CA ASP A 160 9.66 -10.40 1.71
C ASP A 160 8.16 -10.44 1.43
N LEU A 161 7.37 -10.97 2.38
CA LEU A 161 5.92 -11.04 2.24
C LEU A 161 5.26 -9.66 2.26
N TYR A 162 5.77 -8.71 3.04
CA TYR A 162 5.28 -7.33 3.03
C TYR A 162 5.57 -6.64 1.68
N ARG A 163 6.74 -6.92 1.08
CA ARG A 163 7.05 -6.46 -0.29
C ARG A 163 6.02 -6.98 -1.27
N MET A 164 5.79 -8.30 -1.29
CA MET A 164 4.82 -8.94 -2.20
C MET A 164 3.40 -8.41 -1.97
N ARG A 165 2.94 -8.35 -0.72
CA ARG A 165 1.62 -7.80 -0.36
C ARG A 165 1.45 -6.37 -0.85
N LYS A 166 2.46 -5.52 -0.66
CA LYS A 166 2.42 -4.13 -1.12
C LYS A 166 2.37 -4.01 -2.64
N ALA A 167 3.18 -4.81 -3.35
CA ALA A 167 3.16 -4.85 -4.80
C ALA A 167 1.80 -5.31 -5.32
N TYR A 168 1.23 -6.36 -4.72
CA TYR A 168 -0.09 -6.88 -5.08
C TYR A 168 -1.21 -5.86 -4.84
N ALA A 169 -1.21 -5.22 -3.66
CA ALA A 169 -2.18 -4.18 -3.33
C ALA A 169 -2.12 -2.97 -4.28
N SER A 170 -0.93 -2.66 -4.81
CA SER A 170 -0.79 -1.61 -5.83
C SER A 170 -1.46 -2.00 -7.14
N ILE A 171 -1.33 -3.26 -7.58
CA ILE A 171 -1.95 -3.75 -8.82
C ILE A 171 -3.47 -3.78 -8.66
N THR A 172 -3.98 -4.30 -7.53
CA THR A 172 -5.44 -4.37 -7.30
C THR A 172 -6.07 -2.98 -7.22
N ALA A 173 -5.37 -2.00 -6.64
CA ALA A 173 -5.85 -0.62 -6.60
C ALA A 173 -5.93 -0.01 -8.00
N VAL A 174 -4.90 -0.16 -8.82
CA VAL A 174 -4.90 0.36 -10.21
C VAL A 174 -5.95 -0.35 -11.07
N ALA A 175 -6.12 -1.67 -10.89
CA ALA A 175 -7.15 -2.43 -11.58
C ALA A 175 -8.56 -1.97 -11.19
N LEU A 176 -8.80 -1.71 -9.90
CA LEU A 176 -10.07 -1.18 -9.39
C LEU A 176 -10.36 0.23 -9.93
N GLU A 177 -9.35 1.09 -10.04
CA GLU A 177 -9.52 2.43 -10.63
C GLU A 177 -9.83 2.38 -12.13
N ALA A 178 -9.22 1.42 -12.84
CA ALA A 178 -9.37 1.29 -14.29
C ALA A 178 -10.70 0.64 -14.71
N ASP A 179 -11.17 -0.36 -13.96
CA ASP A 179 -12.31 -1.20 -14.35
C ASP A 179 -13.49 -1.16 -13.37
N GLY A 180 -13.29 -0.60 -12.17
CA GLY A 180 -14.29 -0.63 -11.11
C GLY A 180 -14.47 -2.03 -10.50
N PRO A 181 -15.49 -2.20 -9.65
CA PRO A 181 -15.80 -3.48 -9.01
C PRO A 181 -16.42 -4.44 -10.02
N SER A 182 -15.60 -5.31 -10.61
CA SER A 182 -15.98 -6.34 -11.57
C SER A 182 -15.68 -7.75 -11.07
N ASP A 183 -16.21 -8.78 -11.73
CA ASP A 183 -15.93 -10.17 -11.33
C ASP A 183 -14.46 -10.52 -11.53
N ARG A 184 -13.85 -10.01 -12.59
CA ARG A 184 -12.41 -10.12 -12.84
C ARG A 184 -11.57 -9.43 -11.76
N GLN A 185 -12.02 -8.27 -11.24
CA GLN A 185 -11.40 -7.64 -10.07
C GLN A 185 -11.51 -8.52 -8.82
N LYS A 186 -12.66 -9.16 -8.57
CA LYS A 186 -12.81 -10.09 -7.44
C LYS A 186 -11.89 -11.31 -7.58
N GLU A 187 -11.74 -11.84 -8.79
CA GLU A 187 -10.78 -12.93 -9.07
C GLU A 187 -9.34 -12.49 -8.79
N LEU A 188 -8.98 -11.27 -9.16
CA LEU A 188 -7.68 -10.70 -8.82
C LEU A 188 -7.51 -10.56 -7.30
N GLU A 189 -8.53 -10.12 -6.57
CA GLU A 189 -8.46 -10.04 -5.11
C GLU A 189 -8.34 -11.42 -4.45
N THR A 190 -9.07 -12.44 -4.94
CA THR A 190 -8.99 -13.80 -4.38
C THR A 190 -7.62 -14.44 -4.61
N LEU A 191 -6.99 -14.17 -5.75
CA LEU A 191 -5.63 -14.65 -6.05
C LEU A 191 -4.58 -14.16 -5.05
N GLY A 192 -4.74 -12.96 -4.48
CA GLY A 192 -3.80 -12.40 -3.50
C GLY A 192 -3.98 -12.90 -2.06
N LYS A 193 -5.12 -13.54 -1.75
CA LYS A 193 -5.47 -13.96 -0.37
C LYS A 193 -4.43 -14.86 0.30
N PRO A 194 -3.78 -15.82 -0.37
CA PRO A 194 -2.77 -16.66 0.26
C PRO A 194 -1.59 -15.88 0.84
N ILE A 195 -1.19 -14.78 0.17
CA ILE A 195 -0.12 -13.89 0.64
C ILE A 195 -0.55 -13.22 1.95
N GLU A 196 -1.76 -12.65 1.97
CA GLU A 196 -2.31 -11.99 3.16
C GLU A 196 -2.48 -12.95 4.33
N GLN A 197 -2.95 -14.16 4.06
CA GLN A 197 -3.12 -15.21 5.06
C GLN A 197 -1.79 -15.57 5.70
N LEU A 198 -0.74 -15.80 4.89
CA LEU A 198 0.57 -16.14 5.44
C LEU A 198 1.18 -14.99 6.24
N VAL A 199 1.03 -13.74 5.79
CA VAL A 199 1.44 -12.55 6.56
C VAL A 199 0.77 -12.55 7.93
N SER A 200 -0.56 -12.71 7.98
CA SER A 200 -1.32 -12.75 9.24
C SER A 200 -0.81 -13.84 10.18
N TRP A 201 -0.57 -15.05 9.65
CA TRP A 201 -0.07 -16.18 10.43
C TRP A 201 1.32 -15.93 11.00
N LEU A 202 2.23 -15.39 10.20
CA LEU A 202 3.60 -15.10 10.64
C LEU A 202 3.67 -13.91 11.59
N GLU A 203 2.82 -12.90 11.41
CA GLU A 203 2.70 -11.79 12.37
C GLU A 203 2.26 -12.28 13.75
N ASP A 204 1.26 -13.16 13.82
CA ASP A 204 0.77 -13.70 15.09
C ASP A 204 1.85 -14.53 15.80
N ILE A 205 2.58 -15.35 15.04
CA ILE A 205 3.73 -16.11 15.55
C ILE A 205 4.85 -15.19 16.02
N TRP A 206 5.22 -14.20 15.21
CA TRP A 206 6.26 -13.23 15.53
C TRP A 206 5.92 -12.48 16.82
N ARG A 207 4.68 -11.99 16.98
CA ARG A 207 4.21 -11.34 18.20
C ARG A 207 4.37 -12.23 19.42
N ALA A 208 3.97 -13.51 19.33
CA ALA A 208 4.17 -14.47 20.42
C ALA A 208 5.65 -14.84 20.65
N ALA A 209 6.49 -14.74 19.63
CA ALA A 209 7.92 -15.05 19.70
C ALA A 209 8.77 -13.93 20.31
N ILE A 210 8.32 -12.66 20.24
CA ILE A 210 9.01 -11.50 20.86
C ILE A 210 9.19 -11.71 22.37
N ASP A 211 8.19 -12.31 23.03
CA ASP A 211 8.24 -12.63 24.47
C ASP A 211 9.14 -13.85 24.79
N GLY A 212 9.73 -14.45 23.75
CA GLY A 212 10.71 -15.52 23.83
C GLY A 212 10.16 -16.92 23.53
N PRO A 213 11.04 -17.93 23.44
CA PRO A 213 10.65 -19.28 23.02
C PRO A 213 9.64 -19.96 23.95
N TYR A 214 9.74 -19.71 25.25
CA TYR A 214 8.82 -20.28 26.23
C TYR A 214 7.38 -19.79 26.02
N HIS A 215 7.20 -18.48 25.78
CA HIS A 215 5.89 -17.90 25.55
C HIS A 215 5.26 -18.45 24.25
N LEU A 216 6.02 -18.46 23.15
CA LEU A 216 5.57 -19.03 21.89
C LEU A 216 5.15 -20.50 22.03
N ARG A 217 5.91 -21.30 22.80
CA ARG A 217 5.58 -22.70 23.07
C ARG A 217 4.25 -22.86 23.81
N ILE A 218 3.99 -22.02 24.82
CA ILE A 218 2.71 -22.02 25.53
C ILE A 218 1.56 -21.67 24.58
N THR A 219 1.72 -20.60 23.79
CA THR A 219 0.70 -20.13 22.84
C THR A 219 0.38 -21.18 21.79
N TYR A 220 1.41 -21.84 21.24
CA TYR A 220 1.29 -22.96 20.31
C TYR A 220 0.54 -24.16 20.92
N ASN A 221 0.92 -24.58 22.14
CA ASN A 221 0.29 -25.72 22.81
C ASN A 221 -1.18 -25.46 23.15
N ARG A 222 -1.55 -24.20 23.41
CA ARG A 222 -2.92 -23.77 23.66
C ARG A 222 -3.75 -23.58 22.38
N ARG A 223 -3.19 -23.88 21.20
CA ARG A 223 -3.81 -23.68 19.88
C ARG A 223 -4.32 -22.25 19.66
N LYS A 224 -3.59 -21.26 20.20
CA LYS A 224 -3.99 -19.85 20.13
C LYS A 224 -3.47 -19.13 18.88
N LEU A 225 -2.59 -19.74 18.09
CA LEU A 225 -2.07 -19.12 16.88
C LEU A 225 -3.14 -19.08 15.76
N ALA A 226 -3.16 -18.02 14.96
CA ALA A 226 -4.13 -17.78 13.89
C ALA A 226 -4.25 -18.98 12.94
N TRP A 227 -3.12 -19.47 12.43
CA TRP A 227 -3.08 -20.61 11.51
C TRP A 227 -3.63 -21.91 12.12
N GLN A 228 -3.53 -22.10 13.43
CA GLN A 228 -4.08 -23.28 14.12
C GLN A 228 -5.60 -23.20 14.29
N ARG A 229 -6.19 -22.00 14.24
CA ARG A 229 -7.63 -21.77 14.33
C ARG A 229 -8.33 -21.90 12.98
N GLU A 230 -7.64 -21.49 11.92
CA GLU A 230 -8.15 -21.55 10.54
C GLU A 230 -7.98 -22.92 9.87
N SER A 231 -7.15 -23.80 10.44
CA SER A 231 -6.89 -25.15 9.91
C SER A 231 -7.76 -26.25 10.56
N ASN A 232 -8.71 -25.91 11.42
CA ASN A 232 -9.64 -26.87 12.05
C ASN A 232 -11.04 -26.78 11.45
#